data_AF-A0A536HSK4-F1
#
_entry.id   AF-A0A536HSK4-F1
#
_cell.length_a   1.000
_cell.length_b   1.000
_cell.length_c   1.000
_cell.angle_alpha   90.00
_cell.angle_beta   90.00
_cell.angle_gamma   90.00
#
_symmetry.space_group_name_H-M   'P 1'
#
loop_
_entity.id
_entity.type
_entity.pdbx_description
1 polymer ?
#
loop_
_entity_poly.entity_id
_entity_poly.type
_entity_poly.pdbx_seq_one_letter_code
_entity_poly.pdbx_strand_id
1 'polypeptide(L)'
;MDRARLVEALADSPRPASDFLPRSPRRLKRLRQLEATGASLRGELEDDRGGRLALEIWPVAPNMIRVHLGPGAERPSRLLTPDAPASADWSLGQHSAGWSISTSAMTLEVDRDPYRLRLTDRSGRELFAEELLDRDIRMRYHHRPSGYARGLAWLTARLRPDEALFGLGEHFGAMNRRGQAFAAWTSDAYGIRSDRAYKNLPLLLSSQGYAVFFDMTSPFYYDLGQASTAAWQATARANHLRFYLMMGDGIPSLLHGYQALTGLPAIPPAWSFGLWMSRWGYRDRKEVMAVARRLRAEAIPCDVIHIDPYWLRYHEGHHCDLTWDEKAFPRPAEMIGQLKSMGFRVSLWESPYVPTTSEMFRDGRRKGFLFKDRAGKPALVRRWRKPSGVVDFTNPAAVAWFKDRNRQVLETGAAVMKTDFAEDMPDDAVPYDRTP
;
A
#
# COMPACT_ATOMS: atom_id res chain seq x y z
N MET A 1 36.40 -1.56 4.71
CA MET A 1 34.94 -1.51 4.90
C MET A 1 34.72 -1.63 6.39
N ASP A 2 34.32 -0.54 7.06
CA ASP A 2 34.22 -0.49 8.51
C ASP A 2 33.00 -1.32 8.98
N ARG A 3 33.26 -2.39 9.74
CA ARG A 3 32.21 -3.29 10.27
C ARG A 3 31.26 -2.56 11.23
N ALA A 4 31.70 -1.49 11.90
CA ALA A 4 30.84 -0.71 12.80
C ALA A 4 29.73 0.03 12.03
N ARG A 5 30.05 0.60 10.86
CA ARG A 5 29.08 1.26 9.97
C ARG A 5 28.05 0.30 9.36
N LEU A 6 28.40 -0.97 9.17
CA LEU A 6 27.46 -1.99 8.68
C LEU A 6 26.43 -2.40 9.73
N VAL A 7 26.79 -2.37 11.01
CA VAL A 7 25.87 -2.66 12.12
C VAL A 7 25.02 -1.45 12.48
N GLU A 8 25.54 -0.23 12.35
CA GLU A 8 24.78 1.01 12.58
C GLU A 8 23.75 1.30 11.48
N ALA A 9 24.00 0.86 10.23
CA ALA A 9 23.03 0.93 9.14
C ALA A 9 21.88 -0.10 9.26
N LEU A 10 22.03 -1.11 10.13
CA LEU A 10 20.98 -2.06 10.51
C LEU A 10 20.11 -1.53 11.66
N ALA A 11 20.35 -0.31 12.15
CA ALA A 11 19.68 0.28 13.30
C ALA A 11 18.27 0.85 13.03
N ASP A 12 17.72 0.70 11.82
CA ASP A 12 16.28 0.83 11.64
C ASP A 12 15.65 -0.45 12.16
N SER A 13 15.34 -0.48 13.47
CA SER A 13 14.58 -1.55 14.10
C SER A 13 13.28 -1.75 13.32
N PRO A 14 12.81 -3.00 13.10
CA PRO A 14 11.47 -3.22 12.55
C PRO A 14 10.48 -2.38 13.35
N ARG A 15 9.53 -1.70 12.69
CA ARG A 15 8.47 -0.99 13.41
C ARG A 15 7.78 -2.01 14.31
N PRO A 16 7.90 -1.89 15.64
CA PRO A 16 7.63 -3.02 16.51
C PRO A 16 6.14 -3.27 16.55
N ALA A 17 5.73 -4.54 16.67
CA ALA A 17 4.34 -4.92 16.90
C ALA A 17 3.69 -4.16 18.08
N SER A 18 4.51 -3.64 19.00
CA SER A 18 4.06 -2.77 20.10
C SER A 18 3.34 -1.49 19.65
N ASP A 19 3.62 -0.97 18.45
CA ASP A 19 2.92 0.21 17.91
C ASP A 19 1.44 -0.06 17.63
N PHE A 20 1.07 -1.35 17.53
CA PHE A 20 -0.29 -1.82 17.28
C PHE A 20 -0.94 -2.45 18.52
N LEU A 21 -0.28 -2.42 19.68
CA LEU A 21 -0.87 -2.89 20.93
C LEU A 21 -1.83 -1.85 21.50
N PRO A 22 -3.14 -2.16 21.60
CA PRO A 22 -4.13 -1.18 22.03
C PRO A 22 -4.01 -0.85 23.52
N ARG A 23 -3.92 0.44 23.84
CA ARG A 23 -4.06 0.95 25.20
C ARG A 23 -5.53 1.23 25.50
N SER A 24 -6.05 0.63 26.58
CA SER A 24 -7.47 0.73 26.97
C SER A 24 -8.44 0.38 25.83
N PRO A 25 -8.36 -0.85 25.29
CA PRO A 25 -9.21 -1.30 24.18
C PRO A 25 -10.70 -1.23 24.55
N ARG A 26 -11.50 -0.88 23.55
CA ARG A 26 -12.96 -0.84 23.55
C ARG A 26 -13.45 -1.77 22.45
N ARG A 27 -14.24 -2.79 22.80
CA ARG A 27 -14.85 -3.67 21.79
C ARG A 27 -16.23 -3.14 21.43
N LEU A 28 -16.61 -3.29 20.17
CA LEU A 28 -17.99 -3.03 19.74
C LEU A 28 -18.89 -4.07 20.40
N LYS A 29 -19.88 -3.59 21.16
CA LYS A 29 -20.77 -4.45 21.94
C LYS A 29 -22.11 -4.61 21.26
N ARG A 30 -22.73 -3.51 20.83
CA ARG A 30 -24.07 -3.54 20.25
C ARG A 30 -24.29 -2.45 19.19
N LEU A 31 -25.18 -2.72 18.25
CA LEU A 31 -25.72 -1.73 17.32
C LEU A 31 -27.05 -1.21 17.84
N ARG A 32 -27.16 0.08 18.10
CA ARG A 32 -28.37 0.67 18.69
C ARG A 32 -29.48 0.90 17.69
N GLN A 33 -29.11 1.39 16.52
CA GLN A 33 -30.01 1.73 15.44
C GLN A 33 -29.28 1.56 14.11
N LEU A 34 -30.05 1.25 13.07
CA LEU A 34 -29.59 1.19 11.69
C LEU A 34 -30.74 1.64 10.79
N GLU A 35 -30.50 2.69 10.03
CA GLU A 35 -31.52 3.34 9.21
C GLU A 35 -31.00 3.57 7.80
N ALA A 36 -31.88 3.41 6.81
CA ALA A 36 -31.59 3.73 5.42
C ALA A 36 -31.53 5.25 5.21
N THR A 37 -30.49 5.72 4.53
CA THR A 37 -30.28 7.13 4.18
C THR A 37 -29.85 7.22 2.72
N GLY A 38 -30.83 7.27 1.80
CA GLY A 38 -30.55 7.27 0.36
C GLY A 38 -29.90 5.95 -0.08
N ALA A 39 -28.68 6.01 -0.62
CA ALA A 39 -27.93 4.85 -1.10
C ALA A 39 -27.14 4.09 -0.01
N SER A 40 -27.24 4.51 1.25
CA SER A 40 -26.46 3.96 2.36
C SER A 40 -27.32 3.68 3.58
N LEU A 41 -26.71 3.07 4.58
CA LEU A 41 -27.28 2.91 5.91
C LEU A 41 -26.39 3.60 6.93
N ARG A 42 -27.01 4.23 7.93
CA ARG A 42 -26.33 4.86 9.06
C ARG A 42 -26.79 4.23 10.36
N GLY A 43 -25.84 3.99 11.24
CA GLY A 43 -26.09 3.39 12.54
C GLY A 43 -25.19 3.96 13.63
N GLU A 44 -25.57 3.67 14.87
CA GLU A 44 -24.80 4.04 16.05
C GLU A 44 -24.41 2.78 16.83
N LEU A 45 -23.11 2.51 16.86
CA LEU A 45 -22.53 1.46 17.67
C LEU A 45 -22.29 1.95 19.09
N GLU A 46 -22.40 1.02 20.04
CA GLU A 46 -21.97 1.22 21.42
C GLU A 46 -20.87 0.22 21.77
N ASP A 47 -19.81 0.73 22.39
CA ASP A 47 -18.72 -0.08 22.93
C ASP A 47 -19.04 -0.68 24.30
N ASP A 48 -18.19 -1.58 24.79
CA ASP A 48 -18.34 -2.24 26.09
C ASP A 48 -18.16 -1.33 27.33
N ARG A 49 -17.94 -0.04 27.12
CA ARG A 49 -17.82 1.01 28.13
C ARG A 49 -18.82 2.16 27.91
N GLY A 50 -19.84 1.97 27.06
CA GLY A 50 -20.87 2.95 26.77
C GLY A 50 -20.47 4.08 25.80
N GLY A 51 -19.27 4.02 25.21
CA GLY A 51 -18.82 4.94 24.16
C GLY A 51 -19.57 4.72 22.86
N ARG A 52 -19.74 5.79 22.07
CA ARG A 52 -20.49 5.78 20.80
C ARG A 52 -19.56 5.87 19.61
N LEU A 53 -19.89 5.14 18.56
CA LEU A 53 -19.15 5.14 17.29
C LEU A 53 -20.14 5.11 16.13
N ALA A 54 -19.91 5.94 15.11
CA ALA A 54 -20.70 5.89 13.89
C ALA A 54 -20.42 4.60 13.10
N LEU A 55 -21.48 4.01 12.55
CA LEU A 55 -21.44 2.94 11.57
C LEU A 55 -22.09 3.46 10.30
N GLU A 56 -21.44 3.27 9.17
CA GLU A 56 -22.09 3.50 7.88
C GLU A 56 -21.81 2.33 6.94
N ILE A 57 -22.83 1.92 6.17
CA ILE A 57 -22.78 0.78 5.27
C ILE A 57 -23.29 1.20 3.88
N TRP A 58 -22.55 0.87 2.82
CA TRP A 58 -22.94 1.13 1.43
C TRP A 58 -22.87 -0.15 0.61
N PRO A 59 -24.00 -0.66 0.12
CA PRO A 59 -24.01 -1.62 -0.97
C PRO A 59 -23.55 -0.93 -2.25
N VAL A 60 -22.31 -1.18 -2.66
CA VAL A 60 -21.66 -0.45 -3.75
C VAL A 60 -21.67 -1.23 -5.07
N ALA A 61 -21.79 -2.55 -5.01
CA ALA A 61 -21.97 -3.43 -6.16
C ALA A 61 -22.77 -4.68 -5.71
N PRO A 62 -23.36 -5.47 -6.65
CA PRO A 62 -24.03 -6.71 -6.31
C PRO A 62 -23.25 -7.61 -5.36
N ASN A 63 -21.96 -7.77 -5.58
CA ASN A 63 -21.07 -8.63 -4.81
C ASN A 63 -20.11 -7.84 -3.90
N MET A 64 -20.48 -6.62 -3.47
CA MET A 64 -19.63 -5.79 -2.62
C MET A 64 -20.37 -4.81 -1.71
N ILE A 65 -19.99 -4.78 -0.43
CA ILE A 65 -20.48 -3.82 0.56
C ILE A 65 -19.30 -3.11 1.22
N ARG A 66 -19.34 -1.78 1.24
CA ARG A 66 -18.43 -0.93 2.01
C ARG A 66 -18.97 -0.75 3.43
N VAL A 67 -18.12 -0.91 4.43
CA VAL A 67 -18.39 -0.64 5.83
C VAL A 67 -17.40 0.41 6.33
N HIS A 68 -17.92 1.40 7.06
CA HIS A 68 -17.12 2.41 7.75
C HIS A 68 -17.47 2.42 9.25
N LEU A 69 -16.44 2.28 10.09
CA LEU A 69 -16.52 2.34 11.54
C LEU A 69 -15.76 3.57 12.02
N GLY A 70 -16.44 4.50 12.69
CA GLY A 70 -15.84 5.71 13.24
C GLY A 70 -15.98 6.96 12.36
N PRO A 71 -15.18 8.00 12.63
CA PRO A 71 -15.35 9.31 11.99
C PRO A 71 -14.76 9.35 10.57
N GLY A 72 -15.28 10.25 9.74
CA GLY A 72 -14.67 10.58 8.44
C GLY A 72 -15.11 9.66 7.31
N ALA A 73 -16.36 9.20 7.32
CA ALA A 73 -16.88 8.34 6.26
C ALA A 73 -17.07 9.08 4.93
N GLU A 74 -17.25 10.39 5.00
CA GLU A 74 -17.31 11.32 3.87
C GLU A 74 -15.94 11.61 3.23
N ARG A 75 -14.83 11.25 3.90
CA ARG A 75 -13.49 11.51 3.36
C ARG A 75 -13.29 10.76 2.04
N PRO A 76 -12.81 11.42 0.97
CA PRO A 76 -12.51 10.73 -0.28
C PRO A 76 -11.46 9.62 -0.07
N SER A 77 -11.62 8.52 -0.81
CA SER A 77 -10.57 7.51 -0.90
C SER A 77 -9.37 8.03 -1.68
N ARG A 78 -8.18 7.51 -1.38
CA ARG A 78 -6.95 7.67 -2.17
C ARG A 78 -6.59 6.44 -2.99
N LEU A 79 -7.33 5.35 -2.83
CA LEU A 79 -7.06 4.06 -3.45
C LEU A 79 -8.06 3.71 -4.56
N LEU A 80 -9.22 4.38 -4.56
CA LEU A 80 -10.27 4.15 -5.56
C LEU A 80 -10.04 4.98 -6.83
N THR A 81 -10.43 4.39 -7.96
CA THR A 81 -10.56 5.12 -9.22
C THR A 81 -11.82 6.00 -9.22
N PRO A 82 -11.88 7.05 -10.07
CA PRO A 82 -13.08 7.87 -10.22
C PRO A 82 -14.33 7.09 -10.62
N ASP A 83 -14.14 5.99 -11.37
CA ASP A 83 -15.23 5.14 -11.90
C ASP A 83 -15.54 3.93 -10.99
N ALA A 84 -14.98 3.91 -9.76
CA ALA A 84 -15.22 2.83 -8.82
C ALA A 84 -16.73 2.69 -8.53
N PRO A 85 -17.26 1.45 -8.47
CA PRO A 85 -18.67 1.22 -8.17
C PRO A 85 -19.04 1.85 -6.82
N ALA A 86 -20.15 2.58 -6.79
CA ALA A 86 -20.56 3.38 -5.63
C ALA A 86 -22.00 3.08 -5.14
N SER A 87 -22.76 2.28 -5.89
CA SER A 87 -24.15 1.92 -5.57
C SER A 87 -24.58 0.64 -6.26
N ALA A 88 -25.44 -0.13 -5.61
CA ALA A 88 -26.19 -1.24 -6.18
C ALA A 88 -27.65 -1.18 -5.73
N ASP A 89 -28.52 -1.98 -6.35
CA ASP A 89 -29.85 -2.24 -5.80
C ASP A 89 -29.74 -3.10 -4.54
N TRP A 90 -30.47 -2.71 -3.50
CA TRP A 90 -30.48 -3.41 -2.21
C TRP A 90 -31.79 -3.25 -1.46
N SER A 91 -32.03 -4.15 -0.50
CA SER A 91 -33.16 -4.11 0.43
C SER A 91 -32.68 -4.28 1.87
N LEU A 92 -33.32 -3.56 2.80
CA LEU A 92 -33.10 -3.71 4.24
C LEU A 92 -34.24 -4.53 4.85
N GLY A 93 -33.90 -5.67 5.44
CA GLY A 93 -34.76 -6.44 6.33
C GLY A 93 -34.42 -6.19 7.79
N GLN A 94 -35.41 -6.30 8.67
CA GLN A 94 -35.22 -6.26 10.12
C GLN A 94 -35.84 -7.51 10.74
N HIS A 95 -35.13 -8.09 11.71
CA HIS A 95 -35.57 -9.26 12.46
C HIS A 95 -35.20 -9.13 13.94
N SER A 96 -35.60 -10.11 14.75
CA SER A 96 -35.39 -10.07 16.21
C SER A 96 -33.91 -9.93 16.61
N ALA A 97 -33.01 -10.57 15.86
CA ALA A 97 -31.58 -10.55 16.11
C ALA A 97 -30.86 -9.30 15.58
N GLY A 98 -31.43 -8.55 14.62
CA GLY A 98 -30.72 -7.46 13.96
C GLY A 98 -31.32 -7.06 12.61
N TRP A 99 -30.44 -6.87 11.62
CA TRP A 99 -30.79 -6.39 10.28
C TRP A 99 -30.08 -7.21 9.20
N SER A 100 -30.74 -7.36 8.05
CA SER A 100 -30.20 -7.97 6.85
C SER A 100 -30.16 -6.97 5.70
N ILE A 101 -28.99 -6.78 5.09
CA ILE A 101 -28.80 -5.91 3.93
C ILE A 101 -28.53 -6.83 2.75
N SER A 102 -29.53 -6.97 1.87
CA SER A 102 -29.46 -7.89 0.73
C SER A 102 -29.27 -7.11 -0.57
N THR A 103 -28.27 -7.49 -1.35
CA THR A 103 -28.11 -7.07 -2.74
C THR A 103 -28.63 -8.16 -3.66
N SER A 104 -28.47 -7.98 -4.97
CA SER A 104 -28.72 -9.08 -5.87
C SER A 104 -27.77 -10.26 -5.61
N ALA A 105 -26.52 -10.16 -5.14
CA ALA A 105 -25.62 -11.33 -5.03
C ALA A 105 -25.37 -11.85 -3.60
N MET A 106 -25.56 -11.02 -2.56
CA MET A 106 -25.17 -11.35 -1.19
C MET A 106 -26.17 -10.83 -0.15
N THR A 107 -26.02 -11.32 1.08
CA THR A 107 -26.65 -10.71 2.25
C THR A 107 -25.61 -10.45 3.34
N LEU A 108 -25.56 -9.21 3.84
CA LEU A 108 -24.83 -8.85 5.06
C LEU A 108 -25.81 -8.80 6.23
N GLU A 109 -25.64 -9.72 7.16
CA GLU A 109 -26.32 -9.76 8.44
C GLU A 109 -25.55 -8.91 9.46
N VAL A 110 -26.28 -8.07 10.19
CA VAL A 110 -25.76 -7.23 11.27
C VAL A 110 -26.53 -7.53 12.54
N ASP A 111 -25.94 -8.37 13.41
CA ASP A 111 -26.52 -8.70 14.70
C ASP A 111 -26.51 -7.47 15.63
N ARG A 112 -27.54 -7.35 16.47
CA ARG A 112 -27.76 -6.21 17.34
C ARG A 112 -26.92 -6.28 18.62
N ASP A 113 -27.08 -7.33 19.42
CA ASP A 113 -26.42 -7.51 20.72
C ASP A 113 -26.26 -9.02 21.01
N PRO A 114 -25.02 -9.57 20.97
CA PRO A 114 -23.79 -8.87 20.64
C PRO A 114 -23.76 -8.41 19.17
N TYR A 115 -23.15 -7.26 18.91
CA TYR A 115 -22.86 -6.79 17.57
C TYR A 115 -21.98 -7.80 16.83
N ARG A 116 -22.36 -8.12 15.58
CA ARG A 116 -21.60 -9.02 14.73
C ARG A 116 -21.97 -8.81 13.26
N LEU A 117 -20.96 -8.77 12.39
CA LEU A 117 -21.16 -8.87 10.94
C LEU A 117 -21.05 -10.33 10.46
N ARG A 118 -21.97 -10.75 9.59
CA ARG A 118 -21.86 -12.02 8.82
C ARG A 118 -22.25 -11.80 7.37
N LEU A 119 -21.45 -12.34 6.46
CA LEU A 119 -21.71 -12.31 5.02
C LEU A 119 -22.12 -13.71 4.56
N THR A 120 -23.24 -13.81 3.87
CA THR A 120 -23.73 -15.02 3.23
C THR A 120 -23.94 -14.82 1.74
N ASP A 121 -23.86 -15.92 0.98
CA ASP A 121 -24.34 -15.96 -0.39
C ASP A 121 -25.86 -16.18 -0.47
N ARG A 122 -26.41 -16.15 -1.69
CA ARG A 122 -27.85 -16.38 -1.92
C ARG A 122 -28.34 -17.75 -1.44
N SER A 123 -27.46 -18.74 -1.31
CA SER A 123 -27.79 -20.08 -0.82
C SER A 123 -27.85 -20.13 0.71
N GLY A 124 -27.45 -19.05 1.39
CA GLY A 124 -27.35 -18.98 2.85
C GLY A 124 -26.01 -19.51 3.38
N ARG A 125 -25.04 -19.82 2.52
CA ARG A 125 -23.70 -20.24 2.96
C ARG A 125 -22.99 -19.04 3.55
N GLU A 126 -22.62 -19.12 4.83
CA GLU A 126 -21.76 -18.14 5.49
C GLU A 126 -20.34 -18.21 4.88
N LEU A 127 -19.84 -17.07 4.41
CA LEU A 127 -18.49 -16.93 3.83
C LEU A 127 -17.55 -16.22 4.82
N PHE A 128 -18.05 -15.16 5.46
CA PHE A 128 -17.31 -14.36 6.45
C PHE A 128 -18.18 -14.15 7.68
N ALA A 129 -17.56 -14.16 8.85
CA ALA A 129 -18.20 -13.72 10.08
C ALA A 129 -17.18 -13.22 11.11
N GLU A 130 -17.55 -12.17 11.85
CA GLU A 130 -16.74 -11.72 12.97
C GLU A 130 -16.62 -12.79 14.06
N GLU A 131 -15.46 -12.84 14.74
CA GLU A 131 -15.19 -13.75 15.86
C GLU A 131 -15.26 -12.99 17.19
N LEU A 132 -16.08 -13.49 18.12
CA LEU A 132 -16.44 -12.81 19.37
C LEU A 132 -15.88 -13.51 20.62
N LEU A 133 -15.50 -14.78 20.47
CA LEU A 133 -15.28 -15.72 21.58
C LEU A 133 -13.87 -16.32 21.60
N ASP A 134 -12.92 -15.77 20.85
CA ASP A 134 -11.52 -16.24 20.80
C ASP A 134 -10.75 -15.96 22.11
N ARG A 135 -11.06 -16.74 23.15
CA ARG A 135 -10.56 -16.62 24.52
C ARG A 135 -9.89 -17.90 25.00
N ASP A 136 -8.88 -17.73 25.86
CA ASP A 136 -8.27 -18.82 26.62
C ASP A 136 -9.12 -19.23 27.85
N ILE A 137 -8.67 -20.27 28.56
CA ILE A 137 -9.30 -20.75 29.81
C ILE A 137 -9.28 -19.73 30.96
N ARG A 138 -8.51 -18.65 30.84
CA ARG A 138 -8.44 -17.53 31.78
C ARG A 138 -9.36 -16.38 31.34
N MET A 139 -10.20 -16.62 30.34
CA MET A 139 -11.11 -15.64 29.74
C MET A 139 -10.40 -14.46 29.08
N ARG A 140 -9.11 -14.61 28.74
CA ARG A 140 -8.33 -13.59 28.03
C ARG A 140 -8.45 -13.81 26.54
N TYR A 141 -8.68 -12.73 25.80
CA TYR A 141 -8.74 -12.78 24.35
C TYR A 141 -7.36 -13.04 23.74
N HIS A 142 -7.28 -13.98 22.79
CA HIS A 142 -6.17 -14.06 21.85
C HIS A 142 -6.34 -12.93 20.82
N HIS A 143 -7.43 -12.94 20.07
CA HIS A 143 -7.91 -11.79 19.30
C HIS A 143 -9.14 -11.17 19.96
N ARG A 144 -9.12 -9.84 20.13
CA ARG A 144 -10.28 -9.11 20.65
C ARG A 144 -11.38 -9.03 19.59
N PRO A 145 -12.67 -9.03 19.95
CA PRO A 145 -13.73 -8.69 18.99
C PRO A 145 -13.45 -7.32 18.38
N SER A 146 -13.97 -7.06 17.18
CA SER A 146 -13.79 -5.80 16.45
C SER A 146 -14.03 -4.59 17.36
N GLY A 147 -13.19 -3.58 17.20
CA GLY A 147 -13.08 -2.54 18.21
C GLY A 147 -12.07 -1.48 17.87
N TYR A 148 -11.81 -0.63 18.85
CA TYR A 148 -10.90 0.49 18.72
C TYR A 148 -10.23 0.86 20.04
N ALA A 149 -9.17 1.63 19.91
CA ALA A 149 -8.46 2.30 20.98
C ALA A 149 -7.98 3.66 20.47
N ARG A 150 -7.33 4.45 21.32
CA ARG A 150 -6.74 5.71 20.86
C ARG A 150 -5.67 5.43 19.78
N GLY A 151 -5.92 5.87 18.55
CA GLY A 151 -5.03 5.73 17.40
C GLY A 151 -5.08 4.37 16.70
N LEU A 152 -5.98 3.46 17.10
CA LEU A 152 -6.08 2.12 16.55
C LEU A 152 -7.55 1.71 16.35
N ALA A 153 -7.84 1.00 15.26
CA ALA A 153 -9.12 0.37 14.99
C ALA A 153 -8.86 -0.99 14.34
N TRP A 154 -9.66 -2.00 14.65
CA TRP A 154 -9.43 -3.36 14.15
C TRP A 154 -10.71 -4.10 13.80
N LEU A 155 -10.57 -5.01 12.83
CA LEU A 155 -11.55 -6.01 12.44
C LEU A 155 -11.01 -7.39 12.83
N THR A 156 -11.85 -8.20 13.46
CA THR A 156 -11.52 -9.59 13.82
C THR A 156 -12.56 -10.52 13.23
N ALA A 157 -12.11 -11.51 12.47
CA ALA A 157 -13.01 -12.49 11.88
C ALA A 157 -12.56 -13.92 12.15
N ARG A 158 -13.54 -14.81 12.09
CA ARG A 158 -13.33 -16.24 12.25
C ARG A 158 -12.45 -16.76 11.13
N LEU A 159 -11.56 -17.69 11.50
CA LEU A 159 -10.71 -18.42 10.58
C LEU A 159 -11.11 -19.90 10.61
N ARG A 160 -11.64 -20.42 9.49
CA ARG A 160 -12.08 -21.82 9.42
C ARG A 160 -10.87 -22.77 9.39
N PRO A 161 -10.98 -24.04 9.83
CA PRO A 161 -9.83 -24.95 9.88
C PRO A 161 -9.12 -25.17 8.54
N ASP A 162 -9.87 -25.20 7.45
CA ASP A 162 -9.41 -25.44 6.07
C ASP A 162 -9.12 -24.15 5.29
N GLU A 163 -9.32 -22.99 5.90
CA GLU A 163 -9.18 -21.70 5.24
C GLU A 163 -7.72 -21.29 5.06
N ALA A 164 -7.34 -21.08 3.81
CA ALA A 164 -6.14 -20.37 3.40
C ALA A 164 -6.43 -18.89 3.15
N LEU A 165 -5.45 -18.05 3.49
CA LEU A 165 -5.48 -16.60 3.35
C LEU A 165 -4.35 -16.14 2.41
N PHE A 166 -4.64 -15.19 1.51
CA PHE A 166 -3.72 -14.70 0.48
C PHE A 166 -3.77 -13.18 0.36
N GLY A 167 -2.89 -12.62 -0.48
CA GLY A 167 -2.82 -11.20 -0.77
C GLY A 167 -1.87 -10.47 0.18
N LEU A 168 -2.29 -9.29 0.62
CA LEU A 168 -1.58 -8.33 1.46
C LEU A 168 -0.34 -7.67 0.85
N GLY A 169 -0.03 -7.99 -0.41
CA GLY A 169 1.08 -7.40 -1.16
C GLY A 169 2.24 -8.37 -1.37
N GLU A 170 3.41 -7.80 -1.67
CA GLU A 170 4.65 -8.52 -1.96
C GLU A 170 5.39 -8.83 -0.65
N HIS A 171 5.07 -9.97 -0.03
CA HIS A 171 5.86 -10.51 1.08
C HIS A 171 6.53 -11.83 0.70
N PHE A 172 7.70 -12.06 1.27
CA PHE A 172 8.66 -13.09 0.83
C PHE A 172 8.59 -14.42 1.61
N GLY A 173 7.65 -14.52 2.57
CA GLY A 173 7.33 -15.77 3.25
C GLY A 173 6.38 -16.66 2.46
N ALA A 174 5.81 -17.69 3.12
CA ALA A 174 4.85 -18.60 2.50
C ALA A 174 3.62 -17.85 1.93
N MET A 175 3.15 -18.28 0.76
CA MET A 175 2.03 -17.65 0.06
C MET A 175 0.71 -17.76 0.85
N ASN A 176 0.42 -18.91 1.46
CA ASN A 176 -0.66 -19.02 2.43
C ASN A 176 -0.25 -18.31 3.72
N ARG A 177 -0.96 -17.22 4.01
CA ARG A 177 -0.70 -16.34 5.14
C ARG A 177 -1.21 -16.87 6.48
N ARG A 178 -1.95 -17.98 6.49
CA ARG A 178 -2.41 -18.64 7.72
C ARG A 178 -1.24 -18.89 8.68
N GLY A 179 -1.39 -18.49 9.94
CA GLY A 179 -0.36 -18.65 10.99
C GLY A 179 0.75 -17.59 10.96
N GLN A 180 0.68 -16.60 10.07
CA GLN A 180 1.64 -15.50 10.00
C GLN A 180 1.11 -14.27 10.74
N ALA A 181 2.02 -13.47 11.29
CA ALA A 181 1.71 -12.13 11.78
C ALA A 181 2.83 -11.17 11.38
N PHE A 182 2.48 -9.96 10.93
CA PHE A 182 3.43 -8.98 10.45
C PHE A 182 2.82 -7.57 10.38
N ALA A 183 3.69 -6.56 10.43
CA ALA A 183 3.31 -5.18 10.17
C ALA A 183 3.36 -4.90 8.67
N ALA A 184 2.23 -4.51 8.09
CA ALA A 184 2.15 -3.96 6.74
C ALA A 184 2.46 -2.47 6.80
N TRP A 185 3.76 -2.18 6.72
CA TRP A 185 4.33 -0.84 6.66
C TRP A 185 5.39 -0.83 5.57
N THR A 186 5.19 0.01 4.55
CA THR A 186 6.12 0.13 3.42
C THR A 186 7.48 0.58 3.94
N SER A 187 8.47 -0.31 3.83
CA SER A 187 9.81 -0.12 4.37
C SER A 187 10.84 -0.75 3.42
N ASP A 188 12.03 -0.15 3.34
CA ASP A 188 13.13 -0.79 2.62
C ASP A 188 13.55 -2.05 3.39
N ALA A 189 13.25 -3.20 2.79
CA ALA A 189 13.51 -4.50 3.39
C ALA A 189 14.99 -4.94 3.25
N TYR A 190 15.81 -4.19 2.50
CA TYR A 190 17.20 -4.53 2.17
C TYR A 190 17.38 -5.97 1.64
N GLY A 191 16.37 -6.45 0.91
CA GLY A 191 16.31 -7.80 0.38
C GLY A 191 14.97 -8.46 0.66
N ILE A 192 14.98 -9.79 0.60
CA ILE A 192 13.77 -10.63 0.57
C ILE A 192 13.78 -11.68 1.68
N ARG A 193 14.46 -11.39 2.80
CA ARG A 193 14.74 -12.35 3.88
C ARG A 193 14.05 -12.03 5.20
N SER A 194 13.17 -11.03 5.21
CA SER A 194 12.40 -10.62 6.38
C SER A 194 10.92 -10.50 6.03
N ASP A 195 10.10 -10.19 7.03
CA ASP A 195 8.67 -9.89 6.92
C ASP A 195 8.39 -8.48 6.36
N ARG A 196 9.41 -7.62 6.30
CA ARG A 196 9.34 -6.30 5.66
C ARG A 196 9.05 -6.43 4.17
N ALA A 197 8.29 -5.48 3.67
CA ALA A 197 7.87 -5.45 2.28
C ALA A 197 7.94 -4.05 1.69
N TYR A 198 8.41 -3.98 0.45
CA TYR A 198 8.40 -2.78 -0.38
C TYR A 198 6.99 -2.41 -0.84
N LYS A 199 6.11 -3.41 -1.04
CA LYS A 199 4.79 -3.23 -1.66
C LYS A 199 3.71 -3.91 -0.82
N ASN A 200 3.25 -3.21 0.22
CA ASN A 200 2.11 -3.65 1.03
C ASN A 200 0.81 -3.26 0.33
N LEU A 201 -0.16 -4.19 0.24
CA LEU A 201 -1.49 -3.92 -0.31
C LEU A 201 -2.54 -4.25 0.74
N PRO A 202 -3.54 -3.40 1.00
CA PRO A 202 -4.56 -3.68 2.01
C PRO A 202 -5.68 -4.61 1.50
N LEU A 203 -5.34 -5.67 0.77
CA LEU A 203 -6.29 -6.65 0.21
C LEU A 203 -6.02 -8.04 0.78
N LEU A 204 -6.89 -8.51 1.66
CA LEU A 204 -6.92 -9.88 2.17
C LEU A 204 -7.89 -10.72 1.33
N LEU A 205 -7.42 -11.85 0.83
CA LEU A 205 -8.22 -12.79 0.04
C LEU A 205 -8.37 -14.10 0.82
N SER A 206 -9.58 -14.66 0.88
CA SER A 206 -9.84 -15.95 1.51
C SER A 206 -10.21 -17.01 0.49
N SER A 207 -9.68 -18.21 0.68
CA SER A 207 -10.12 -19.43 -0.02
C SER A 207 -11.60 -19.78 0.19
N GLN A 208 -12.27 -19.18 1.18
CA GLN A 208 -13.70 -19.35 1.42
C GLN A 208 -14.58 -18.50 0.51
N GLY A 209 -14.01 -17.77 -0.47
CA GLY A 209 -14.77 -17.02 -1.48
C GLY A 209 -15.11 -15.59 -1.08
N TYR A 210 -14.42 -15.03 -0.10
CA TYR A 210 -14.54 -13.62 0.28
C TYR A 210 -13.20 -12.90 0.24
N ALA A 211 -13.26 -11.56 0.14
CA ALA A 211 -12.11 -10.69 0.32
C ALA A 211 -12.45 -9.50 1.21
N VAL A 212 -11.44 -8.97 1.89
CA VAL A 212 -11.52 -7.72 2.64
C VAL A 212 -10.49 -6.76 2.06
N PHE A 213 -10.96 -5.69 1.42
CA PHE A 213 -10.11 -4.58 0.99
C PHE A 213 -10.26 -3.43 1.97
N PHE A 214 -9.20 -3.08 2.70
CA PHE A 214 -9.19 -1.91 3.56
C PHE A 214 -8.86 -0.66 2.74
N ASP A 215 -9.85 0.22 2.58
CA ASP A 215 -9.71 1.50 1.87
C ASP A 215 -9.05 2.53 2.79
N MET A 216 -7.78 2.28 3.09
CA MET A 216 -7.00 2.93 4.12
C MET A 216 -5.54 3.01 3.66
N THR A 217 -4.93 4.18 3.75
CA THR A 217 -3.47 4.38 3.54
C THR A 217 -2.67 4.26 4.83
N SER A 218 -3.36 4.12 5.97
CA SER A 218 -2.73 3.92 7.27
C SER A 218 -2.02 2.56 7.33
N PRO A 219 -0.91 2.44 8.05
CA PRO A 219 -0.26 1.16 8.33
C PRO A 219 -1.17 0.17 9.06
N PHE A 220 -0.95 -1.12 8.81
CA PHE A 220 -1.68 -2.22 9.45
C PHE A 220 -0.74 -3.16 10.18
N TYR A 221 -1.27 -3.85 11.19
CA TYR A 221 -0.73 -5.09 11.70
C TYR A 221 -1.74 -6.20 11.47
N TYR A 222 -1.28 -7.29 10.87
CA TYR A 222 -2.08 -8.48 10.61
C TYR A 222 -1.61 -9.60 11.52
N ASP A 223 -2.54 -10.24 12.21
CA ASP A 223 -2.36 -11.56 12.81
C ASP A 223 -3.35 -12.51 12.12
N LEU A 224 -2.83 -13.47 11.37
CA LEU A 224 -3.61 -14.30 10.45
C LEU A 224 -3.71 -15.73 10.98
N GLY A 225 -3.92 -15.84 12.29
CA GLY A 225 -4.06 -17.10 13.00
C GLY A 225 -2.78 -17.56 13.70
N GLN A 226 -1.85 -16.64 13.97
CA GLN A 226 -0.63 -16.92 14.73
C GLN A 226 -0.94 -17.00 16.23
N ALA A 227 -1.63 -16.00 16.79
CA ALA A 227 -1.99 -15.99 18.21
C ALA A 227 -3.09 -17.01 18.57
N SER A 228 -3.98 -17.30 17.62
CA SER A 228 -5.04 -18.31 17.74
C SER A 228 -5.46 -18.80 16.38
N THR A 229 -5.56 -20.11 16.20
CA THR A 229 -5.96 -20.72 14.91
C THR A 229 -7.44 -20.52 14.55
N ALA A 230 -8.23 -19.92 15.44
CA ALA A 230 -9.67 -19.72 15.29
C ALA A 230 -10.06 -18.36 14.67
N ALA A 231 -9.14 -17.41 14.59
CA ALA A 231 -9.41 -16.07 14.09
C ALA A 231 -8.22 -15.43 13.38
N TRP A 232 -8.51 -14.41 12.58
CA TRP A 232 -7.54 -13.43 12.12
C TRP A 232 -7.98 -12.03 12.55
N GLN A 233 -7.02 -11.13 12.72
CA GLN A 233 -7.24 -9.73 13.09
C GLN A 233 -6.39 -8.81 12.20
N ALA A 234 -7.02 -7.74 11.73
CA ALA A 234 -6.36 -6.64 11.03
C ALA A 234 -6.53 -5.35 11.85
N THR A 235 -5.40 -4.80 12.32
CA THR A 235 -5.37 -3.60 13.17
C THR A 235 -4.75 -2.43 12.42
N ALA A 236 -5.57 -1.43 12.10
CA ALA A 236 -5.14 -0.19 11.46
C ALA A 236 -4.59 0.81 12.48
N ARG A 237 -3.54 1.54 12.11
CA ARG A 237 -3.08 2.75 12.83
C ARG A 237 -3.95 3.96 12.47
N ALA A 238 -5.22 3.89 12.86
CA ALA A 238 -6.23 4.92 12.62
C ALA A 238 -7.33 4.90 13.70
N ASN A 239 -8.08 5.99 13.83
CA ASN A 239 -9.27 6.04 14.72
C ASN A 239 -10.56 5.60 14.03
N HIS A 240 -10.46 5.09 12.81
CA HIS A 240 -11.57 4.60 12.01
C HIS A 240 -11.13 3.39 11.20
N LEU A 241 -12.08 2.63 10.70
CA LEU A 241 -11.83 1.53 9.78
C LEU A 241 -12.80 1.64 8.61
N ARG A 242 -12.26 1.68 7.38
CA ARG A 242 -13.05 1.63 6.16
C ARG A 242 -12.63 0.42 5.35
N PHE A 243 -13.56 -0.47 5.05
CA PHE A 243 -13.26 -1.69 4.32
C PHE A 243 -14.43 -2.11 3.43
N TYR A 244 -14.09 -2.86 2.38
CA TYR A 244 -15.04 -3.50 1.49
C TYR A 244 -15.03 -4.99 1.79
N LEU A 245 -16.20 -5.55 2.10
CA LEU A 245 -16.45 -6.98 2.06
C LEU A 245 -16.90 -7.35 0.66
N MET A 246 -16.14 -8.24 0.03
CA MET A 246 -16.37 -8.69 -1.34
C MET A 246 -16.63 -10.20 -1.33
N MET A 247 -17.51 -10.63 -2.21
CA MET A 247 -17.74 -12.05 -2.52
C MET A 247 -17.32 -12.32 -3.97
N GLY A 248 -16.75 -13.51 -4.21
CA GLY A 248 -16.45 -13.96 -5.57
C GLY A 248 -16.35 -15.48 -5.65
N ASP A 249 -16.59 -16.00 -6.85
CA ASP A 249 -16.34 -17.40 -7.17
C ASP A 249 -14.84 -17.59 -7.43
N GLY A 250 -14.10 -17.84 -6.35
CA GLY A 250 -12.66 -18.00 -6.35
C GLY A 250 -11.86 -16.68 -6.43
N ILE A 251 -10.53 -16.83 -6.33
CA ILE A 251 -9.59 -15.70 -6.29
C ILE A 251 -9.66 -14.78 -7.51
N PRO A 252 -9.79 -15.28 -8.77
CA PRO A 252 -9.89 -14.39 -9.94
C PRO A 252 -11.09 -13.45 -9.89
N SER A 253 -12.26 -13.92 -9.45
CA SER A 253 -13.47 -13.09 -9.31
C SER A 253 -13.28 -11.98 -8.29
N LEU A 254 -12.64 -12.29 -7.15
CA LEU A 254 -12.30 -11.32 -6.11
C LEU A 254 -11.30 -10.26 -6.61
N LEU A 255 -10.30 -10.66 -7.41
CA LEU A 255 -9.35 -9.74 -8.01
C LEU A 255 -10.01 -8.80 -9.01
N HIS A 256 -10.96 -9.27 -9.82
CA HIS A 256 -11.74 -8.38 -10.70
C HIS A 256 -12.58 -7.37 -9.90
N GLY A 257 -13.20 -7.79 -8.79
CA GLY A 257 -13.89 -6.86 -7.89
C GLY A 257 -12.96 -5.79 -7.31
N TYR A 258 -11.75 -6.19 -6.90
CA TYR A 258 -10.72 -5.25 -6.43
C TYR A 258 -10.23 -4.31 -7.53
N GLN A 259 -10.07 -4.79 -8.76
CA GLN A 259 -9.66 -3.98 -9.92
C GLN A 259 -10.77 -3.01 -10.36
N ALA A 260 -12.04 -3.37 -10.22
CA ALA A 260 -13.14 -2.44 -10.44
C ALA A 260 -13.10 -1.25 -9.47
N LEU A 261 -12.55 -1.44 -8.28
CA LEU A 261 -12.31 -0.36 -7.31
C LEU A 261 -11.04 0.42 -7.62
N THR A 262 -9.91 -0.27 -7.84
CA THR A 262 -8.56 0.31 -7.79
C THR A 262 -7.88 0.51 -9.14
N GLY A 263 -8.53 0.07 -10.22
CA GLY A 263 -8.07 0.20 -11.59
C GLY A 263 -7.36 -1.05 -12.11
N LEU A 264 -7.32 -1.15 -13.44
CA LEU A 264 -6.61 -2.21 -14.14
C LEU A 264 -5.14 -1.85 -14.35
N PRO A 265 -4.22 -2.83 -14.32
CA PRO A 265 -2.85 -2.58 -14.74
C PRO A 265 -2.82 -2.14 -16.20
N ALA A 266 -2.00 -1.12 -16.52
CA ALA A 266 -1.77 -0.71 -17.89
C ALA A 266 -1.03 -1.82 -18.67
N ILE A 267 -1.32 -1.95 -19.97
CA ILE A 267 -0.57 -2.86 -20.85
C ILE A 267 0.75 -2.16 -21.24
N PRO A 268 1.92 -2.67 -20.81
CA PRO A 268 3.18 -2.06 -21.17
C PRO A 268 3.56 -2.40 -22.63
N PRO A 269 4.45 -1.61 -23.26
CA PRO A 269 4.84 -1.84 -24.64
C PRO A 269 5.64 -3.15 -24.79
N ALA A 270 5.48 -3.84 -25.92
CA ALA A 270 6.01 -5.20 -26.12
C ALA A 270 7.50 -5.40 -25.76
N TRP A 271 8.34 -4.39 -26.03
CA TRP A 271 9.77 -4.44 -25.70
C TRP A 271 10.08 -4.57 -24.21
N SER A 272 9.16 -4.20 -23.32
CA SER A 272 9.37 -4.31 -21.87
C SER A 272 9.40 -5.77 -21.41
N PHE A 273 8.82 -6.69 -22.19
CA PHE A 273 8.83 -8.12 -21.93
C PHE A 273 10.13 -8.81 -22.41
N GLY A 274 10.98 -8.10 -23.16
CA GLY A 274 12.30 -8.58 -23.56
C GLY A 274 13.30 -8.63 -22.41
N LEU A 275 14.53 -9.07 -22.67
CA LEU A 275 15.58 -9.11 -21.65
C LEU A 275 16.09 -7.70 -21.33
N TRP A 276 16.22 -7.40 -20.03
CA TRP A 276 16.84 -6.19 -19.49
C TRP A 276 18.25 -6.51 -18.97
N MET A 277 19.24 -5.75 -19.43
CA MET A 277 20.61 -5.83 -18.92
C MET A 277 20.85 -4.68 -17.93
N SER A 278 21.24 -5.03 -16.70
CA SER A 278 21.44 -4.09 -15.60
C SER A 278 22.62 -4.53 -14.70
N ARG A 279 23.19 -3.56 -13.98
CA ARG A 279 24.09 -3.76 -12.83
C ARG A 279 24.11 -2.48 -12.01
N TRP A 280 24.43 -2.58 -10.72
CA TRP A 280 24.69 -1.42 -9.86
C TRP A 280 26.20 -1.19 -9.74
N GLY A 281 26.82 -0.26 -10.47
CA GLY A 281 26.33 0.59 -11.56
C GLY A 281 27.29 0.55 -12.76
N TYR A 282 26.88 1.07 -13.93
CA TYR A 282 27.84 1.41 -14.99
C TYR A 282 28.57 2.70 -14.66
N ARG A 283 29.90 2.73 -14.76
CA ARG A 283 30.70 3.88 -14.33
C ARG A 283 30.71 5.04 -15.33
N ASP A 284 30.59 4.73 -16.62
CA ASP A 284 30.68 5.72 -17.69
C ASP A 284 30.04 5.22 -18.99
N ARG A 285 30.01 6.11 -20.00
CA ARG A 285 29.56 5.79 -21.37
C ARG A 285 30.33 4.62 -22.00
N LYS A 286 31.62 4.45 -21.72
CA LYS A 286 32.44 3.40 -22.35
C LYS A 286 31.97 2.01 -21.90
N GLU A 287 31.70 1.83 -20.61
CA GLU A 287 31.20 0.56 -20.08
C GLU A 287 29.85 0.17 -20.66
N VAL A 288 28.91 1.13 -20.73
CA VAL A 288 27.58 0.90 -21.32
C VAL A 288 27.71 0.44 -22.78
N MET A 289 28.50 1.16 -23.59
CA MET A 289 28.70 0.82 -25.00
C MET A 289 29.45 -0.52 -25.18
N ALA A 290 30.39 -0.85 -24.30
CA ALA A 290 31.10 -2.13 -24.33
C ALA A 290 30.14 -3.30 -24.09
N VAL A 291 29.26 -3.19 -23.09
CA VAL A 291 28.24 -4.22 -22.82
C VAL A 291 27.25 -4.34 -23.97
N ALA A 292 26.77 -3.23 -24.52
CA ALA A 292 25.88 -3.24 -25.68
C ALA A 292 26.48 -3.98 -26.89
N ARG A 293 27.76 -3.69 -27.21
CA ARG A 293 28.48 -4.35 -28.31
C ARG A 293 28.70 -5.84 -28.02
N ARG A 294 29.04 -6.19 -26.79
CA ARG A 294 29.25 -7.58 -26.38
C ARG A 294 27.97 -8.40 -26.49
N LEU A 295 26.83 -7.87 -26.04
CA LEU A 295 25.52 -8.52 -26.21
C LEU A 295 25.22 -8.83 -27.68
N ARG A 296 25.55 -7.90 -28.60
CA ARG A 296 25.37 -8.13 -30.04
C ARG A 296 26.39 -9.12 -30.60
N ALA A 297 27.66 -9.04 -30.20
CA ALA A 297 28.70 -9.97 -30.63
C ALA A 297 28.43 -11.41 -30.16
N GLU A 298 27.86 -11.58 -28.98
CA GLU A 298 27.47 -12.88 -28.41
C GLU A 298 26.06 -13.33 -28.84
N ALA A 299 25.41 -12.60 -29.75
CA ALA A 299 24.06 -12.89 -30.26
C ALA A 299 22.99 -13.07 -29.15
N ILE A 300 23.11 -12.33 -28.03
CA ILE A 300 22.15 -12.34 -26.93
C ILE A 300 21.02 -11.34 -27.24
N PRO A 301 19.76 -11.81 -27.42
CA PRO A 301 18.62 -10.93 -27.55
C PRO A 301 18.42 -10.11 -26.28
N CYS A 302 18.41 -8.79 -26.41
CA CYS A 302 18.22 -7.87 -25.29
C CYS A 302 17.66 -6.56 -25.82
N ASP A 303 16.60 -6.09 -25.16
CA ASP A 303 15.79 -4.95 -25.57
C ASP A 303 16.11 -3.70 -24.76
N VAL A 304 16.57 -3.84 -23.52
CA VAL A 304 16.76 -2.71 -22.60
C VAL A 304 18.12 -2.79 -21.91
N ILE A 305 18.85 -1.67 -21.90
CA ILE A 305 19.98 -1.45 -21.00
C ILE A 305 19.55 -0.45 -19.93
N HIS A 306 19.62 -0.87 -18.67
CA HIS A 306 19.30 -0.04 -17.52
C HIS A 306 20.57 0.56 -16.91
N ILE A 307 20.62 1.89 -16.77
CA ILE A 307 21.74 2.61 -16.17
C ILE A 307 21.34 3.04 -14.76
N ASP A 308 21.87 2.32 -13.77
CA ASP A 308 21.76 2.61 -12.33
C ASP A 308 22.64 3.83 -11.95
N PRO A 309 22.58 4.38 -10.72
CA PRO A 309 22.40 5.81 -10.45
C PRO A 309 23.61 6.70 -10.82
N TYR A 310 24.70 6.13 -11.32
CA TYR A 310 25.92 6.84 -11.72
C TYR A 310 25.77 7.63 -13.02
N TRP A 311 24.66 7.51 -13.73
CA TRP A 311 24.31 8.47 -14.79
C TRP A 311 24.09 9.90 -14.23
N LEU A 312 23.80 10.01 -12.93
CA LEU A 312 23.74 11.24 -12.16
C LEU A 312 25.09 11.55 -11.50
N ARG A 313 25.21 12.75 -10.91
CA ARG A 313 26.37 13.19 -10.11
C ARG A 313 26.44 12.51 -8.72
N TYR A 314 26.20 11.20 -8.68
CA TYR A 314 26.09 10.40 -7.46
C TYR A 314 27.34 10.49 -6.59
N HIS A 315 28.52 10.53 -7.19
CA HIS A 315 29.81 10.66 -6.50
C HIS A 315 29.99 12.01 -5.79
N GLU A 316 29.26 13.06 -6.20
CA GLU A 316 29.16 14.37 -5.53
C GLU A 316 28.07 14.37 -4.44
N GLY A 317 27.32 13.27 -4.31
CA GLY A 317 26.25 13.08 -3.33
C GLY A 317 24.89 13.49 -3.89
N HIS A 318 24.85 13.83 -5.18
CA HIS A 318 23.66 14.19 -5.92
C HIS A 318 23.02 12.92 -6.46
N HIS A 319 22.47 12.10 -5.56
CA HIS A 319 21.95 10.79 -5.93
C HIS A 319 20.64 10.86 -6.71
N CYS A 320 19.83 11.92 -6.57
CA CYS A 320 18.71 12.18 -7.48
C CYS A 320 18.41 13.68 -7.59
N ASP A 321 19.05 14.34 -8.55
CA ASP A 321 18.72 15.71 -8.98
C ASP A 321 18.35 15.78 -10.48
N LEU A 322 18.14 14.60 -11.09
CA LEU A 322 17.80 14.41 -12.50
C LEU A 322 18.74 15.14 -13.48
N THR A 323 20.01 15.32 -13.09
CA THR A 323 21.04 15.98 -13.89
C THR A 323 22.13 15.00 -14.28
N TRP A 324 22.38 14.85 -15.58
CA TRP A 324 23.45 13.99 -16.10
C TRP A 324 24.82 14.37 -15.55
N ASP A 325 25.60 13.38 -15.16
CA ASP A 325 27.05 13.54 -14.99
C ASP A 325 27.72 13.47 -16.36
N GLU A 326 27.83 14.63 -17.03
CA GLU A 326 28.44 14.71 -18.36
C GLU A 326 29.95 14.39 -18.38
N LYS A 327 30.63 14.34 -17.22
CA LYS A 327 32.02 13.88 -17.16
C LYS A 327 32.10 12.37 -17.42
N ALA A 328 31.19 11.60 -16.83
CA ALA A 328 31.08 10.16 -17.00
C ALA A 328 30.29 9.77 -18.26
N PHE A 329 29.25 10.52 -18.58
CA PHE A 329 28.32 10.26 -19.70
C PHE A 329 28.24 11.46 -20.65
N PRO A 330 29.33 11.80 -21.36
CA PRO A 330 29.33 12.94 -22.27
C PRO A 330 28.41 12.71 -23.46
N ARG A 331 27.65 13.75 -23.82
CA ARG A 331 26.66 13.74 -24.92
C ARG A 331 25.68 12.56 -24.78
N PRO A 332 24.86 12.53 -23.71
CA PRO A 332 24.01 11.38 -23.39
C PRO A 332 23.03 11.04 -24.52
N ALA A 333 22.47 12.06 -25.20
CA ALA A 333 21.58 11.84 -26.34
C ALA A 333 22.25 11.08 -27.51
N GLU A 334 23.54 11.33 -27.76
CA GLU A 334 24.30 10.62 -28.79
C GLU A 334 24.52 9.15 -28.38
N MET A 335 24.85 8.90 -27.11
CA MET A 335 25.00 7.54 -26.58
C MET A 335 23.68 6.77 -26.71
N ILE A 336 22.56 7.36 -26.29
CA ILE A 336 21.25 6.72 -26.36
C ILE A 336 20.84 6.49 -27.81
N GLY A 337 21.11 7.44 -28.71
CA GLY A 337 20.90 7.26 -30.15
C GLY A 337 21.69 6.09 -30.73
N GLN A 338 22.96 5.92 -30.34
CA GLN A 338 23.78 4.77 -30.74
C GLN A 338 23.20 3.44 -30.20
N LEU A 339 22.83 3.39 -28.93
CA LEU A 339 22.18 2.21 -28.33
C LEU A 339 20.87 1.85 -29.04
N LYS A 340 20.07 2.86 -29.39
CA LYS A 340 18.84 2.71 -30.17
C LYS A 340 19.09 2.15 -31.57
N SER A 341 20.15 2.60 -32.25
CA SER A 341 20.54 2.05 -33.56
C SER A 341 20.96 0.57 -33.49
N MET A 342 21.40 0.12 -32.31
CA MET A 342 21.70 -1.29 -32.04
C MET A 342 20.45 -2.08 -31.56
N GLY A 343 19.27 -1.47 -31.51
CA GLY A 343 18.03 -2.09 -31.07
C GLY A 343 17.79 -2.06 -29.55
N PHE A 344 18.58 -1.31 -28.78
CA PHE A 344 18.36 -1.17 -27.34
C PHE A 344 17.53 0.07 -27.01
N ARG A 345 16.69 -0.05 -25.99
CA ARG A 345 16.11 1.07 -25.27
C ARG A 345 16.91 1.32 -24.00
N VAL A 346 16.89 2.56 -23.52
CA VAL A 346 17.61 2.94 -22.30
C VAL A 346 16.61 3.18 -21.19
N SER A 347 16.84 2.50 -20.06
CA SER A 347 16.17 2.79 -18.80
C SER A 347 17.14 3.51 -17.86
N LEU A 348 16.67 4.51 -17.11
CA LEU A 348 17.48 5.26 -16.16
C LEU A 348 16.91 5.14 -14.76
N TRP A 349 17.77 5.04 -13.76
CA TRP A 349 17.37 5.03 -12.36
C TRP A 349 16.91 6.43 -11.88
N GLU A 350 15.87 6.51 -11.05
CA GLU A 350 15.52 7.71 -10.30
C GLU A 350 15.01 7.37 -8.89
N SER A 351 14.89 8.40 -8.04
CA SER A 351 14.32 8.31 -6.70
C SER A 351 13.58 9.61 -6.34
N PRO A 352 12.56 9.57 -5.45
CA PRO A 352 11.88 10.80 -5.02
C PRO A 352 12.67 11.64 -4.00
N TYR A 353 13.88 11.23 -3.64
CA TYR A 353 14.71 11.90 -2.64
C TYR A 353 15.69 12.88 -3.27
N VAL A 354 15.52 14.16 -2.96
CA VAL A 354 16.30 15.27 -3.53
C VAL A 354 17.41 15.72 -2.58
N PRO A 355 18.69 15.54 -2.92
CA PRO A 355 19.84 15.85 -2.06
C PRO A 355 19.87 17.32 -1.64
N THR A 356 20.06 17.60 -0.36
CA THR A 356 20.07 18.97 0.22
C THR A 356 21.09 19.92 -0.40
N THR A 357 22.15 19.40 -1.02
CA THR A 357 23.20 20.19 -1.69
C THR A 357 22.90 20.52 -3.15
N SER A 358 21.86 19.92 -3.74
CA SER A 358 21.54 20.08 -5.17
C SER A 358 20.81 21.39 -5.49
N GLU A 359 20.92 21.83 -6.74
CA GLU A 359 20.11 22.91 -7.31
C GLU A 359 18.60 22.61 -7.18
N MET A 360 18.24 21.35 -7.43
CA MET A 360 16.85 20.87 -7.39
C MET A 360 16.24 21.01 -5.99
N PHE A 361 17.00 20.72 -4.93
CA PHE A 361 16.53 20.92 -3.56
C PHE A 361 16.28 22.38 -3.24
N ARG A 362 17.20 23.28 -3.65
CA ARG A 362 17.03 24.73 -3.46
C ARG A 362 15.76 25.25 -4.15
N ASP A 363 15.51 24.80 -5.39
CA ASP A 363 14.29 25.15 -6.14
C ASP A 363 13.02 24.59 -5.47
N GLY A 364 13.02 23.29 -5.15
CA GLY A 364 11.88 22.61 -4.52
C GLY A 364 11.53 23.19 -3.16
N ARG A 365 12.53 23.49 -2.32
CA ARG A 365 12.32 24.16 -1.03
C ARG A 365 11.71 25.56 -1.20
N ARG A 366 12.24 26.37 -2.14
CA ARG A 366 11.72 27.73 -2.40
C ARG A 366 10.26 27.70 -2.86
N LYS A 367 9.90 26.73 -3.71
CA LYS A 367 8.54 26.58 -4.25
C LYS A 367 7.58 25.85 -3.31
N GLY A 368 8.08 25.26 -2.21
CA GLY A 368 7.27 24.47 -1.29
C GLY A 368 6.83 23.12 -1.88
N PHE A 369 7.65 22.51 -2.73
CA PHE A 369 7.38 21.25 -3.43
C PHE A 369 7.96 20.01 -2.74
N LEU A 370 8.59 20.19 -1.58
CA LEU A 370 9.09 19.10 -0.76
C LEU A 370 8.17 18.92 0.46
N PHE A 371 8.01 17.69 0.92
CA PHE A 371 7.33 17.38 2.16
C PHE A 371 7.87 18.24 3.30
N LYS A 372 7.00 18.66 4.21
CA LYS A 372 7.38 19.46 5.38
C LYS A 372 7.27 18.64 6.65
N ASP A 373 8.10 18.92 7.63
CA ASP A 373 7.92 18.45 9.00
C ASP A 373 6.85 19.29 9.73
N ARG A 374 6.54 18.93 10.97
CA ARG A 374 5.59 19.67 11.82
C ARG A 374 6.02 21.11 12.14
N ALA A 375 7.31 21.44 11.97
CA ALA A 375 7.84 22.80 12.12
C ALA A 375 7.80 23.61 10.81
N GLY A 376 7.26 23.03 9.72
CA GLY A 376 7.14 23.66 8.41
C GLY A 376 8.44 23.69 7.60
N LYS A 377 9.50 23.01 8.05
CA LYS A 377 10.77 22.87 7.32
C LYS A 377 10.71 21.63 6.42
N PRO A 378 11.55 21.50 5.38
CA PRO A 378 11.58 20.26 4.60
C PRO A 378 11.83 19.04 5.48
N ALA A 379 10.95 18.04 5.40
CA ALA A 379 11.16 16.73 6.01
C ALA A 379 12.31 16.02 5.30
N LEU A 380 13.25 15.46 6.06
CA LEU A 380 14.50 14.93 5.51
C LEU A 380 14.66 13.44 5.78
N VAL A 381 14.96 12.69 4.71
CA VAL A 381 15.52 11.34 4.81
C VAL A 381 17.03 11.44 5.02
N ARG A 382 17.58 10.65 5.94
CA ARG A 382 18.98 10.76 6.41
C ARG A 382 19.85 9.54 6.12
N ARG A 383 19.30 8.56 5.39
CA ARG A 383 19.96 7.30 5.05
C ARG A 383 21.09 7.43 4.01
N TRP A 384 21.05 8.50 3.23
CA TRP A 384 21.99 8.76 2.14
C TRP A 384 23.18 9.60 2.62
N ARG A 385 24.28 9.57 1.84
CA ARG A 385 25.51 10.34 2.12
C ARG A 385 25.24 11.83 2.35
N LYS A 386 24.23 12.38 1.67
CA LYS A 386 23.70 13.70 1.91
C LYS A 386 22.24 13.54 2.31
N PRO A 387 21.77 14.16 3.40
CA PRO A 387 20.33 14.21 3.69
C PRO A 387 19.56 14.76 2.49
N SER A 388 18.35 14.26 2.28
CA SER A 388 17.52 14.60 1.13
C SER A 388 16.13 15.02 1.56
N GLY A 389 15.56 16.01 0.88
CA GLY A 389 14.12 16.25 0.96
C GLY A 389 13.35 15.22 0.15
N VAL A 390 12.06 15.06 0.43
CA VAL A 390 11.18 14.18 -0.35
C VAL A 390 10.24 15.03 -1.19
N VAL A 391 10.09 14.73 -2.48
CA VAL A 391 9.11 15.43 -3.33
C VAL A 391 7.70 15.17 -2.82
N ASP A 392 6.91 16.22 -2.65
CA ASP A 392 5.53 16.10 -2.16
C ASP A 392 4.56 15.82 -3.32
N PHE A 393 4.35 14.54 -3.63
CA PHE A 393 3.42 14.14 -4.68
C PHE A 393 1.94 14.34 -4.33
N THR A 394 1.62 14.81 -3.12
CA THR A 394 0.26 15.28 -2.79
C THR A 394 0.01 16.71 -3.24
N ASN A 395 1.07 17.44 -3.64
CA ASN A 395 0.99 18.76 -4.23
C ASN A 395 0.99 18.66 -5.78
N PRO A 396 -0.12 19.00 -6.46
CA PRO A 396 -0.19 18.92 -7.93
C PRO A 396 0.87 19.76 -8.65
N ALA A 397 1.29 20.89 -8.06
CA ALA A 397 2.35 21.72 -8.64
C ALA A 397 3.74 21.09 -8.50
N ALA A 398 3.99 20.36 -7.41
CA ALA A 398 5.22 19.58 -7.24
C ALA A 398 5.25 18.38 -8.21
N VAL A 399 4.10 17.72 -8.44
CA VAL A 399 3.96 16.67 -9.47
C VAL A 399 4.29 17.23 -10.85
N ALA A 400 3.72 18.36 -11.24
CA ALA A 400 4.00 18.99 -12.53
C ALA A 400 5.50 19.34 -12.68
N TRP A 401 6.10 19.91 -11.64
CA TRP A 401 7.52 20.23 -11.61
C TRP A 401 8.41 18.99 -11.74
N PHE A 402 8.10 17.90 -11.03
CA PHE A 402 8.86 16.66 -11.13
C PHE A 402 8.71 16.01 -12.52
N LYS A 403 7.50 16.07 -13.11
CA LYS A 403 7.24 15.64 -14.49
C LYS A 403 8.05 16.44 -15.51
N ASP A 404 8.20 17.75 -15.33
CA ASP A 404 9.00 18.59 -16.22
C ASP A 404 10.49 18.23 -16.15
N ARG A 405 11.01 17.93 -14.95
CA ARG A 405 12.39 17.43 -14.79
C ARG A 405 12.58 16.08 -15.48
N ASN A 406 11.64 15.16 -15.28
CA ASN A 406 11.67 13.87 -15.96
C ASN A 406 11.54 14.02 -17.48
N ARG A 407 10.72 14.94 -17.98
CA ARG A 407 10.59 15.22 -19.41
C ARG A 407 11.93 15.62 -20.03
N GLN A 408 12.70 16.50 -19.38
CA GLN A 408 14.03 16.92 -19.85
C GLN A 408 15.00 15.72 -19.97
N VAL A 409 14.94 14.78 -19.02
CA VAL A 409 15.73 13.54 -19.08
C VAL A 409 15.25 12.64 -20.22
N LEU A 410 13.95 12.43 -20.35
CA LEU A 410 13.36 11.58 -21.40
C LEU A 410 13.59 12.16 -22.81
N GLU A 411 13.64 13.48 -22.97
CA GLU A 411 13.97 14.17 -24.22
C GLU A 411 15.40 13.89 -24.72
N THR A 412 16.29 13.39 -23.85
CA THR A 412 17.60 12.85 -24.31
C THR A 412 17.47 11.53 -25.08
N GLY A 413 16.28 10.92 -25.11
CA GLY A 413 15.97 9.68 -25.83
C GLY A 413 15.79 8.46 -24.94
N ALA A 414 15.89 8.60 -23.61
CA ALA A 414 15.60 7.52 -22.67
C ALA A 414 14.14 7.05 -22.81
N ALA A 415 13.92 5.75 -22.68
CA ALA A 415 12.60 5.15 -22.93
C ALA A 415 11.73 5.06 -21.67
N VAL A 416 12.34 4.88 -20.50
CA VAL A 416 11.63 4.63 -19.23
C VAL A 416 12.52 4.92 -18.03
N MET A 417 11.91 5.29 -16.90
CA MET A 417 12.59 5.48 -15.62
C MET A 417 12.32 4.28 -14.71
N LYS A 418 13.33 3.81 -13.97
CA LYS A 418 13.17 2.90 -12.83
C LYS A 418 12.97 3.78 -11.59
N THR A 419 11.73 3.87 -11.13
CA THR A 419 11.34 4.59 -9.91
C THR A 419 11.71 3.79 -8.68
N ASP A 420 12.84 4.09 -8.07
CA ASP A 420 13.40 3.36 -6.93
C ASP A 420 13.12 4.09 -5.60
N PHE A 421 13.16 3.32 -4.50
CA PHE A 421 12.88 3.78 -3.14
C PHE A 421 11.44 4.29 -2.90
N ALA A 422 11.28 5.32 -2.05
CA ALA A 422 10.05 5.90 -1.50
C ALA A 422 9.57 5.34 -0.15
N GLU A 423 10.25 4.35 0.43
CA GLU A 423 9.83 3.69 1.67
C GLU A 423 10.29 4.40 2.97
N ASP A 424 11.27 5.31 2.87
CA ASP A 424 11.92 5.98 4.00
C ASP A 424 11.20 7.28 4.41
N MET A 425 9.91 7.42 4.09
CA MET A 425 9.16 8.64 4.41
C MET A 425 9.20 8.93 5.92
N PRO A 426 9.60 10.15 6.36
CA PRO A 426 9.62 10.49 7.78
C PRO A 426 8.22 10.46 8.42
N ASP A 427 8.11 9.93 9.64
CA ASP A 427 6.83 9.84 10.39
C ASP A 427 6.17 11.18 10.69
N ASP A 428 6.97 12.25 10.76
CA ASP A 428 6.52 13.60 11.03
C ASP A 428 6.33 14.42 9.76
N ALA A 429 6.46 13.79 8.58
CA ALA A 429 6.15 14.42 7.31
C ALA A 429 4.65 14.75 7.23
N VAL A 430 4.37 15.98 6.80
CA VAL A 430 3.03 16.52 6.63
C VAL A 430 2.83 16.77 5.13
N PRO A 431 1.92 16.04 4.46
CA PRO A 431 1.60 16.28 3.06
C PRO A 431 0.90 17.62 2.84
N TYR A 432 1.09 18.20 1.66
CA TYR A 432 0.40 19.40 1.20
C TYR A 432 -1.13 19.32 1.35
N ASP A 433 -1.72 18.18 1.00
CA ASP A 433 -3.18 17.97 1.06
C ASP A 433 -3.69 17.50 2.43
N ARG A 434 -2.79 17.41 3.43
CA ARG A 434 -3.08 17.00 4.82
C ARG A 434 -3.68 15.59 4.95
N THR A 435 -3.42 14.71 3.98
CA THR A 435 -3.73 13.29 4.15
C THR A 435 -3.03 12.76 5.42
N PRO A 436 -3.76 12.04 6.31
CA PRO A 436 -3.24 11.62 7.62
C PRO A 436 -2.05 10.66 7.58
#